data_AF-A0AAV4INP9-F1
#
_entry.id   AF-A0AAV4INP9-F1
#
_cell.length_a   1.000
_cell.length_b   1.000
_cell.length_c   1.000
_cell.angle_alpha   90.00
_cell.angle_beta   90.00
_cell.angle_gamma   90.00
#
_symmetry.space_group_name_H-M   'P 1'
#
loop_
_entity.id
_entity.type
_entity.pdbx_description
1 polymer ?
#
loop_
_entity_poly.entity_id
_entity_poly.type
_entity_poly.pdbx_seq_one_letter_code
_entity_poly.pdbx_strand_id
1 'polypeptide(L)'
;MHILRKLWTKDIEEPEVKPSYEYVLNFRELLDDTLTIAREELEKAQGRQKCHYDRTAKCRKFSVGEKVLVLLPTDSNKLLMQWKGPFEVVATVGVNNCDQLTPDQRREMEEIASSYSSIFSDRPGTVSTEKHRI
;
A
#
# COMPACT_ATOMS: atom_id res chain seq x y z
N MET A 1 15.97 -11.23 14.10
CA MET A 1 17.04 -10.52 14.85
C MET A 1 18.07 -11.49 15.45
N HIS A 2 18.72 -12.31 14.63
CA HIS A 2 19.69 -13.31 15.10
C HIS A 2 21.14 -12.87 14.81
N ILE A 3 21.38 -12.31 13.62
CA ILE A 3 22.70 -11.82 13.18
C ILE A 3 23.19 -10.63 14.02
N LEU A 4 22.36 -9.60 14.19
CA LEU A 4 22.69 -8.42 15.02
C LEU A 4 23.02 -8.79 16.46
N ARG A 5 22.29 -9.75 17.02
CA ARG A 5 22.55 -10.27 18.37
C ARG A 5 23.92 -10.94 18.42
N LYS A 6 24.20 -11.88 17.50
CA LYS A 6 25.50 -12.58 17.42
C LYS A 6 26.68 -11.62 17.24
N LEU A 7 26.51 -10.61 16.39
CA LEU A 7 27.55 -9.62 16.10
C LEU A 7 27.82 -8.70 17.30
N TRP A 8 26.78 -8.38 18.08
CA TRP A 8 26.91 -7.56 19.28
C TRP A 8 27.44 -8.33 20.49
N THR A 9 27.07 -9.60 20.65
CA THR A 9 27.54 -10.43 21.77
C THR A 9 28.98 -10.93 21.58
N LYS A 10 29.58 -10.74 20.39
CA LYS A 10 30.90 -11.29 20.01
C LYS A 10 30.97 -12.82 20.12
N ASP A 11 29.83 -13.50 20.09
CA ASP A 11 29.71 -14.96 19.99
C ASP A 11 30.00 -15.45 18.55
N ILE A 12 31.00 -14.84 17.91
CA ILE A 12 31.50 -15.28 16.61
C ILE A 12 32.82 -15.98 16.94
N GLU A 13 32.78 -17.30 17.06
CA GLU A 13 34.00 -18.10 17.02
C GLU A 13 34.75 -17.71 15.74
N GLU A 14 36.06 -17.42 15.85
CA GLU A 14 36.87 -17.01 14.71
C GLU A 14 36.68 -18.02 13.57
N PRO A 15 36.15 -17.59 12.40
CA PRO A 15 35.78 -18.55 11.39
C PRO A 15 37.03 -19.21 10.85
N GLU A 16 37.04 -20.54 10.80
CA GLU A 16 37.85 -21.27 9.83
C GLU A 16 37.69 -20.59 8.47
N VAL A 17 38.79 -20.42 7.73
CA VAL A 17 38.79 -19.72 6.43
C VAL A 17 37.87 -20.46 5.46
N LYS A 18 36.61 -20.05 5.41
CA LYS A 18 35.60 -20.62 4.53
C LYS A 18 35.95 -20.27 3.08
N PRO A 19 35.81 -21.22 2.14
CA PRO A 19 35.90 -20.90 0.73
C PRO A 19 34.91 -19.79 0.34
N SER A 20 35.33 -18.90 -0.56
CA SER A 20 34.51 -17.75 -0.98
C SER A 20 33.13 -18.14 -1.54
N TYR A 21 33.02 -19.29 -2.20
CA TYR A 21 31.74 -19.78 -2.72
C TYR A 21 30.76 -20.17 -1.60
N GLU A 22 31.25 -20.73 -0.49
CA GLU A 22 30.43 -21.15 0.64
C GLU A 22 29.82 -19.92 1.32
N TYR A 23 30.59 -18.84 1.43
CA TYR A 23 30.10 -17.56 1.92
C TYR A 23 28.96 -17.00 1.06
N VAL A 24 29.13 -16.99 -0.28
CA VAL A 24 28.12 -16.46 -1.20
C VAL A 24 26.82 -17.29 -1.15
N LEU A 25 26.92 -18.61 -1.05
CA LEU A 25 25.75 -19.49 -0.91
C LEU A 25 25.00 -19.24 0.40
N ASN A 26 25.71 -19.26 1.54
CA ASN A 26 25.12 -18.96 2.85
C ASN A 26 24.48 -17.56 2.88
N PHE A 27 25.11 -16.58 2.25
CA PHE A 27 24.57 -15.22 2.20
C PHE A 27 23.28 -15.13 1.39
N ARG A 28 23.17 -15.88 0.28
CA ARG A 28 21.94 -15.96 -0.51
C ARG A 28 20.80 -16.56 0.30
N GLU A 29 21.05 -17.69 0.95
CA GLU A 29 20.05 -18.34 1.82
C GLU A 29 19.59 -17.40 2.94
N LEU A 30 20.54 -16.70 3.58
CA LEU A 30 20.25 -15.71 4.62
C LEU A 30 19.39 -14.55 4.10
N LEU A 31 19.64 -14.07 2.89
CA LEU A 31 18.82 -13.03 2.26
C LEU A 31 17.40 -13.52 2.01
N ASP A 32 17.26 -14.72 1.45
CA ASP A 32 15.95 -15.31 1.18
C ASP A 32 15.15 -15.50 2.49
N ASP A 33 15.79 -15.97 3.55
CA ASP A 33 15.18 -16.12 4.88
C ASP A 33 14.74 -14.76 5.47
N THR A 34 15.62 -13.76 5.42
CA THR A 34 15.33 -12.43 5.98
C THR A 34 14.25 -11.70 5.18
N LEU A 35 14.22 -11.86 3.86
CA LEU A 35 13.16 -11.33 3.01
C LEU A 35 11.81 -11.99 3.30
N THR A 36 11.81 -13.30 3.57
CA THR A 36 10.60 -14.04 3.96
C THR A 36 10.02 -13.47 5.25
N ILE A 37 10.84 -13.31 6.29
CA ILE A 37 10.42 -12.69 7.56
C ILE A 37 9.93 -11.25 7.34
N ALA A 38 10.63 -10.46 6.53
CA ALA A 38 10.24 -9.08 6.26
C ALA A 38 8.87 -8.99 5.57
N ARG A 39 8.56 -9.91 4.64
CA ARG A 39 7.27 -9.99 3.95
C ARG A 39 6.14 -10.34 4.92
N GLU A 40 6.33 -11.34 5.77
CA GLU A 40 5.33 -11.74 6.76
C GLU A 40 5.00 -10.61 7.74
N GLU A 41 6.01 -9.90 8.24
CA GLU A 41 5.80 -8.76 9.13
C GLU A 41 5.16 -7.56 8.42
N LEU A 42 5.50 -7.34 7.15
CA LEU A 42 4.86 -6.32 6.32
C LEU A 42 3.36 -6.61 6.16
N GLU A 43 2.98 -7.86 5.87
CA GLU A 43 1.58 -8.25 5.73
C GLU A 43 0.81 -8.04 7.05
N LYS A 44 1.38 -8.47 8.19
CA LYS A 44 0.79 -8.21 9.51
C LYS A 44 0.63 -6.72 9.79
N ALA A 45 1.62 -5.90 9.43
CA ALA A 45 1.57 -4.45 9.60
C ALA A 45 0.49 -3.81 8.72
N GLN A 46 0.39 -4.23 7.45
CA GLN A 46 -0.66 -3.78 6.53
C GLN A 46 -2.05 -4.14 7.05
N GLY A 47 -2.25 -5.34 7.59
CA GLY A 47 -3.49 -5.75 8.23
C GLY A 47 -3.89 -4.81 9.39
N ARG A 48 -2.95 -4.54 10.30
CA ARG A 48 -3.18 -3.57 11.40
C ARG A 48 -3.51 -2.17 10.88
N GLN A 49 -2.76 -1.70 9.88
CA GLN A 49 -2.96 -0.37 9.30
C GLN A 49 -4.35 -0.24 8.67
N LYS A 50 -4.81 -1.24 7.92
CA LYS A 50 -6.16 -1.29 7.37
C LYS A 50 -7.21 -1.24 8.47
N CYS A 51 -7.10 -2.09 9.50
CA CYS A 51 -8.05 -2.08 10.61
C CYS A 51 -8.13 -0.72 11.31
N HIS A 52 -6.99 -0.04 11.52
CA HIS A 52 -6.97 1.29 12.12
C HIS A 52 -7.58 2.36 11.22
N TYR A 53 -7.27 2.32 9.92
CA TYR A 53 -7.79 3.25 8.92
C TYR A 53 -9.33 3.12 8.78
N ASP A 54 -9.82 1.88 8.67
CA ASP A 54 -11.25 1.59 8.50
C ASP A 54 -12.06 1.72 9.79
N ARG A 55 -11.42 1.86 10.97
CA ARG A 55 -12.10 1.86 12.28
C ARG A 55 -13.21 2.91 12.42
N THR A 56 -13.05 4.06 11.78
CA THR A 56 -14.03 5.17 11.81
C THR A 56 -14.81 5.29 10.50
N ALA A 57 -14.55 4.41 9.53
CA ALA A 57 -15.24 4.39 8.26
C ALA A 57 -16.71 4.00 8.49
N LYS A 58 -17.62 4.76 7.88
CA LYS A 58 -19.05 4.47 7.91
C LYS A 58 -19.48 3.97 6.54
N CYS A 59 -20.24 2.89 6.51
CA CYS A 59 -20.90 2.45 5.28
C CYS A 59 -21.91 3.51 4.84
N ARG A 60 -21.62 4.19 3.73
CA ARG A 60 -22.55 5.15 3.10
C ARG A 60 -23.25 4.46 1.94
N LYS A 61 -24.56 4.60 1.88
CA LYS A 61 -25.40 4.15 0.76
C LYS A 61 -26.00 5.39 0.13
N PHE A 62 -25.95 5.48 -1.19
CA PHE A 62 -26.50 6.60 -1.96
C PHE A 62 -27.66 6.11 -2.82
N SER A 63 -28.70 6.94 -2.93
CA SER A 63 -29.83 6.69 -3.81
C SER A 63 -29.68 7.44 -5.12
N VAL A 64 -30.24 6.90 -6.20
CA VAL A 64 -30.32 7.61 -7.48
C VAL A 64 -31.10 8.92 -7.27
N GLY A 65 -30.59 10.02 -7.83
CA GLY A 65 -31.14 11.38 -7.65
C GLY A 65 -30.60 12.13 -6.43
N GLU A 66 -29.81 11.49 -5.56
CA GLU A 66 -29.20 12.16 -4.41
C GLU A 66 -28.04 13.08 -4.85
N LYS A 67 -27.93 14.25 -4.19
CA LYS A 67 -26.86 15.21 -4.44
C LYS A 67 -25.67 14.96 -3.54
N VAL A 68 -24.53 14.60 -4.12
CA VAL A 68 -23.30 14.24 -3.40
C VAL A 68 -22.13 15.14 -3.79
N LEU A 69 -21.17 15.29 -2.88
CA LEU A 69 -19.88 15.91 -3.16
C LEU A 69 -18.84 14.83 -3.41
N VAL A 70 -17.99 15.04 -4.41
CA VAL A 70 -16.88 14.14 -4.74
C VAL A 70 -15.58 14.81 -4.32
N LEU A 71 -14.76 14.09 -3.56
CA LEU A 71 -13.43 14.54 -3.19
C LEU A 71 -12.46 14.17 -4.31
N LEU A 72 -11.97 15.17 -5.03
CA LEU A 72 -11.07 14.98 -6.17
C LEU A 72 -9.69 15.56 -5.87
N PRO A 73 -8.60 14.93 -6.34
CA PRO A 73 -7.30 15.58 -6.36
C PRO A 73 -7.40 16.80 -7.29
N THR A 74 -6.97 17.96 -6.82
CA THR A 74 -7.07 19.21 -7.58
C THR A 74 -5.89 19.38 -8.54
N ASP A 75 -4.73 18.85 -8.15
CA ASP A 75 -3.46 18.99 -8.84
C ASP A 75 -2.52 17.81 -8.49
N SER A 76 -1.26 17.85 -8.93
CA SER A 76 -0.20 16.87 -8.61
C SER A 76 0.08 16.68 -7.10
N ASN A 77 -0.45 17.56 -6.25
CA ASN A 77 -0.27 17.53 -4.81
C ASN A 77 -1.36 16.71 -4.08
N LYS A 78 -0.96 15.56 -3.53
CA LYS A 78 -1.82 14.62 -2.77
C LYS A 78 -2.47 15.22 -1.52
N LEU A 79 -1.94 16.31 -0.97
CA LEU A 79 -2.50 16.98 0.21
C LEU A 79 -3.63 17.96 -0.14
N LEU A 80 -3.72 18.39 -1.40
CA LEU A 80 -4.70 19.37 -1.86
C LEU A 80 -5.85 18.68 -2.60
N MET A 81 -6.68 17.98 -1.85
CA MET A 81 -7.95 17.47 -2.35
C MET A 81 -9.07 18.50 -2.14
N GLN A 82 -9.91 18.69 -3.15
CA GLN A 82 -11.05 19.60 -3.10
C GLN A 82 -12.36 18.84 -3.25
N TRP A 83 -13.36 19.22 -2.45
CA TRP A 83 -14.74 18.79 -2.64
C TRP A 83 -15.33 19.53 -3.82
N LYS A 84 -15.81 18.80 -4.84
CA LYS A 84 -16.53 19.34 -5.99
C LYS A 84 -17.96 18.83 -6.00
N GLY A 85 -18.88 19.66 -6.48
CA GLY A 85 -20.31 19.34 -6.61
C GLY A 85 -21.22 20.46 -6.10
N PRO A 86 -22.51 20.19 -5.90
CA PRO A 86 -23.15 18.87 -5.81
C PRO A 86 -23.39 18.19 -7.17
N PHE A 87 -23.05 16.91 -7.27
CA PHE A 87 -23.37 16.04 -8.40
C PHE A 87 -24.56 15.14 -8.08
N GLU A 88 -25.34 14.81 -9.09
CA GLU A 88 -26.46 13.89 -8.94
C GLU A 88 -26.01 12.45 -9.17
N VAL A 89 -26.41 11.54 -8.29
CA VAL A 89 -26.13 10.10 -8.43
C VAL A 89 -27.04 9.55 -9.54
N VAL A 90 -26.46 9.17 -10.68
CA VAL A 90 -27.19 8.64 -11.85
C VAL A 90 -27.47 7.14 -11.70
N ALA A 91 -26.55 6.40 -11.09
CA ALA A 91 -26.68 4.97 -10.83
C ALA A 91 -25.82 4.56 -9.62
N THR A 92 -26.30 3.60 -8.84
CA THR A 92 -25.53 3.00 -7.74
C THR A 92 -24.99 1.65 -8.19
N VAL A 93 -23.67 1.54 -8.35
CA VAL A 93 -23.00 0.31 -8.75
C VAL A 93 -22.46 -0.40 -7.49
N GLY A 94 -23.20 -1.42 -7.03
CA GLY A 94 -22.78 -2.31 -5.95
C GLY A 94 -22.73 -1.68 -4.54
N VAL A 95 -22.87 -2.51 -3.51
CA VAL A 95 -22.75 -2.10 -2.10
C VAL A 95 -21.31 -2.30 -1.68
N ASN A 96 -20.41 -1.34 -1.93
CA ASN A 96 -19.07 -1.12 -1.34
C ASN A 96 -18.21 -2.33 -0.87
N ASN A 97 -18.46 -3.54 -1.38
CA ASN A 97 -17.70 -4.74 -1.17
C ASN A 97 -17.24 -5.16 -2.56
N CYS A 98 -15.94 -5.05 -2.75
CA CYS A 98 -15.13 -5.47 -3.90
C CYS A 98 -15.49 -6.85 -4.50
N ASP A 99 -16.29 -7.67 -3.82
CA ASP A 99 -16.54 -9.06 -4.19
C ASP A 99 -17.79 -9.28 -5.06
N GLN A 100 -18.58 -8.23 -5.35
CA GLN A 100 -19.86 -8.34 -6.10
C GLN A 100 -19.94 -7.49 -7.38
N LEU A 101 -18.82 -6.98 -7.88
CA LEU A 101 -18.79 -6.25 -9.15
C LEU A 101 -19.06 -7.19 -10.33
N THR A 102 -19.93 -6.78 -11.27
CA THR A 102 -20.02 -7.47 -12.56
C THR A 102 -18.69 -7.33 -13.32
N PRO A 103 -18.37 -8.24 -14.26
CA PRO A 103 -17.09 -8.18 -14.99
C PRO A 103 -16.84 -6.84 -15.69
N ASP A 104 -17.89 -6.23 -16.25
CA ASP A 104 -17.79 -4.93 -16.93
C ASP A 104 -17.51 -3.79 -15.93
N GLN A 105 -18.18 -3.81 -14.77
CA GLN A 105 -17.98 -2.82 -13.70
C GLN A 105 -16.59 -2.93 -13.07
N ARG A 106 -16.05 -4.15 -12.98
CA ARG A 106 -14.67 -4.39 -12.54
C ARG A 106 -13.68 -3.77 -13.52
N ARG A 107 -13.90 -3.93 -14.84
CA ARG A 107 -13.03 -3.34 -15.86
C ARG A 107 -13.03 -1.80 -15.80
N GLU A 108 -14.20 -1.17 -15.67
CA GLU A 108 -14.29 0.28 -15.52
C GLU A 108 -13.61 0.79 -14.24
N MET A 109 -13.78 0.07 -13.12
CA MET A 109 -13.09 0.40 -11.87
C MET A 109 -11.57 0.30 -12.04
N GLU A 110 -11.07 -0.76 -12.69
CA GLU A 110 -9.65 -0.95 -12.98
C GLU A 110 -9.10 0.13 -13.92
N GLU A 111 -9.86 0.54 -14.94
CA GLU A 111 -9.49 1.63 -15.86
C GLU A 111 -9.36 2.97 -15.10
N ILE A 112 -10.32 3.29 -14.24
CA ILE A 112 -10.28 4.51 -13.41
C ILE A 112 -9.10 4.44 -12.43
N ALA A 113 -8.93 3.33 -11.71
CA ALA A 113 -7.80 3.15 -10.80
C ALA A 113 -6.46 3.29 -11.53
N SER A 114 -6.35 2.75 -12.75
CA SER A 114 -5.17 2.86 -13.60
C SER A 114 -4.91 4.30 -14.05
N SER A 115 -5.96 5.06 -14.39
CA SER A 115 -5.83 6.48 -14.77
C SER A 115 -5.29 7.36 -13.64
N TYR A 116 -5.59 7.00 -12.39
CA TYR A 116 -5.14 7.72 -11.19
C TYR A 116 -3.99 7.02 -10.44
N SER A 117 -3.40 5.97 -11.02
CA SER A 117 -2.30 5.18 -10.42
C SER A 117 -1.03 6.01 -10.13
N SER A 118 -0.81 7.09 -10.88
CA SER A 118 0.27 8.05 -10.62
C SER A 118 0.09 8.82 -9.30
N ILE A 119 -1.15 8.98 -8.85
CA ILE A 119 -1.51 9.70 -7.63
C ILE A 119 -1.61 8.73 -6.45
N PHE A 120 -2.29 7.61 -6.65
CA PHE A 120 -2.50 6.57 -5.63
C PHE A 120 -1.55 5.40 -5.91
N SER A 121 -0.39 5.41 -5.23
CA SER A 121 0.58 4.31 -5.29
C SER A 121 0.33 3.36 -4.11
N ASP A 122 0.36 2.06 -4.37
CA ASP A 122 0.26 1.00 -3.33
C ASP A 122 1.47 0.94 -2.39
N ARG A 123 2.52 1.71 -2.66
CA ARG A 123 3.68 1.82 -1.77
C ARG A 123 3.36 2.79 -0.63
N PRO A 124 3.16 2.32 0.62
CA PRO A 124 2.97 3.20 1.75
C PRO A 124 4.18 4.14 1.90
N GLY A 125 3.94 5.43 2.12
CA GLY A 125 4.99 6.42 2.41
C GLY A 125 5.71 7.02 1.19
N THR A 126 5.26 6.78 -0.04
CA THR A 126 5.82 7.48 -1.22
C THR A 126 5.26 8.90 -1.30
N VAL A 127 5.93 9.85 -0.65
CA VAL A 127 5.71 11.28 -0.86
C VAL A 127 6.54 11.70 -2.07
N SER A 128 5.91 12.11 -3.16
CA SER A 128 6.61 12.77 -4.25
C SER A 128 7.16 14.09 -3.70
N THR A 129 8.48 14.25 -3.69
CA THR A 129 9.12 15.50 -3.26
C THR A 129 8.94 16.53 -4.38
N GLU A 130 7.90 17.36 -4.29
CA GLU A 130 7.78 18.52 -5.16
C GLU A 130 8.70 19.62 -4.66
N LYS A 131 9.65 20.03 -5.51
CA LYS A 131 10.52 21.18 -5.22
C LYS A 131 9.76 22.46 -5.53
N HIS A 132 9.31 23.18 -4.50
CA HIS A 132 8.84 24.54 -4.68
C HIS A 132 10.02 25.46 -4.99
N ARG A 133 9.94 26.19 -6.10
CA ARG A 133 10.89 27.24 -6.44
C ARG A 133 10.49 28.49 -5.65
N ILE A 134 11.32 28.86 -4.70
CA ILE A 134 11.26 30.14 -3.99
C ILE A 134 11.96 31.20 -4.85
#